data_AF-A0A3C0THU3-F1
#
_entry.id   AF-A0A3C0THU3-F1
#
_cell.length_a   1.000
_cell.length_b   1.000
_cell.length_c   1.000
_cell.angle_alpha   90.00
_cell.angle_beta   90.00
_cell.angle_gamma   90.00
#
_symmetry.space_group_name_H-M   'P 1'
#
loop_
_entity.id
_entity.type
_entity.pdbx_description
1 polymer ?
#
loop_
_entity_poly.entity_id
_entity_poly.type
_entity_poly.pdbx_seq_one_letter_code
_entity_poly.pdbx_strand_id
1 'polypeptide(L)' 'DKLIADGVKSDFLGGQDMISTLKAAAESIAMTNLSAYDQQCIETSQAQFADFYAGKISKEDAIAKWQEEVKKSFPNLETA' A
#
# COMPACT_ATOMS: atom_id res chain seq x y z
N ASP A 1 -19.44 -0.53 -15.02
CA ASP A 1 -20.26 -1.36 -15.92
C ASP A 1 -20.57 -0.70 -17.24
N LYS A 2 -21.28 0.44 -17.28
CA LYS A 2 -21.57 1.17 -18.52
C LYS A 2 -20.32 1.44 -19.40
N LEU A 3 -19.23 1.91 -18.80
CA LEU A 3 -18.01 2.22 -19.56
C LEU A 3 -17.32 0.99 -20.18
N ILE A 4 -17.46 -0.19 -19.54
CA ILE A 4 -17.00 -1.46 -20.09
C ILE A 4 -17.92 -1.86 -21.26
N ALA A 5 -19.24 -1.71 -21.09
CA ALA A 5 -20.23 -2.00 -22.13
C ALA A 5 -20.08 -1.08 -23.36
N ASP A 6 -19.75 0.19 -23.14
CA ASP A 6 -19.46 1.17 -24.19
C ASP A 6 -18.09 0.95 -24.86
N GLY A 7 -17.32 -0.06 -24.41
CA GLY A 7 -16.04 -0.45 -25.01
C GLY A 7 -14.92 0.58 -24.84
N VAL A 8 -14.99 1.40 -23.79
CA VAL A 8 -14.03 2.48 -23.54
C VAL A 8 -12.63 1.89 -23.29
N LYS A 9 -11.65 2.36 -24.07
CA LYS A 9 -10.24 1.95 -23.99
C LYS A 9 -9.34 3.15 -23.74
N SER A 10 -8.16 2.90 -23.17
CA SER A 10 -7.17 3.94 -22.93
C SER A 10 -6.24 4.11 -24.13
N ASP A 11 -6.47 5.15 -24.93
CA ASP A 11 -5.57 5.50 -26.05
C ASP A 11 -4.16 5.85 -25.56
N PHE A 12 -4.06 6.51 -24.40
CA PHE A 12 -2.78 6.81 -23.74
C PHE A 12 -1.95 5.55 -23.45
N LEU A 13 -2.62 4.44 -23.12
CA LEU A 13 -1.99 3.15 -22.83
C LEU A 13 -2.03 2.18 -24.01
N GLY A 14 -2.17 2.68 -25.24
CA GLY A 14 -2.13 1.86 -26.45
C GLY A 14 -3.38 1.02 -26.69
N GLY A 15 -4.55 1.51 -26.27
CA GLY A 15 -5.84 0.84 -26.47
C GLY A 15 -6.16 -0.25 -25.43
N GLN A 16 -5.48 -0.25 -24.29
CA GLN A 16 -5.76 -1.19 -23.20
C GLN A 16 -7.14 -0.93 -22.57
N ASP A 17 -7.85 -2.01 -22.23
CA ASP A 17 -9.07 -1.97 -21.42
C ASP A 17 -8.71 -1.91 -19.92
N MET A 18 -8.38 -0.70 -19.46
CA MET A 18 -8.07 -0.47 -18.06
C MET A 18 -9.28 -0.59 -17.15
N ILE A 19 -10.49 -0.39 -17.66
CA ILE A 19 -11.68 -0.32 -16.80
C ILE A 19 -12.02 -1.72 -16.28
N SER A 20 -11.97 -2.73 -17.15
CA SER A 20 -12.13 -4.12 -16.74
C SER A 20 -11.03 -4.56 -15.76
N THR A 21 -9.77 -4.19 -16.04
CA THR A 21 -8.64 -4.51 -15.15
C THR A 21 -8.79 -3.87 -13.77
N LEU A 22 -9.12 -2.57 -13.71
CA LEU A 22 -9.31 -1.85 -12.45
C LEU A 22 -10.54 -2.36 -11.68
N LYS A 23 -11.61 -2.74 -12.37
CA LYS A 23 -12.80 -3.34 -11.74
C LYS A 23 -12.44 -4.65 -11.06
N ALA A 24 -11.77 -5.57 -11.76
CA ALA A 24 -11.37 -6.85 -11.19
C ALA A 24 -10.43 -6.66 -9.98
N ALA A 25 -9.50 -5.70 -10.06
CA ALA A 25 -8.65 -5.35 -8.93
C ALA A 25 -9.46 -4.81 -7.74
N ALA A 26 -10.42 -3.91 -7.99
CA ALA A 26 -11.27 -3.34 -6.94
C ALA A 26 -12.11 -4.39 -6.23
N GLU A 27 -12.68 -5.35 -6.96
CA GLU A 27 -13.46 -6.46 -6.40
C GLU A 27 -12.62 -7.40 -5.51
N SER A 28 -11.30 -7.44 -5.72
CA SER A 28 -10.38 -8.24 -4.89
C SER A 28 -9.94 -7.57 -3.59
N ILE A 29 -10.26 -6.29 -3.37
CA ILE A 29 -9.83 -5.55 -2.18
C ILE A 29 -10.63 -5.99 -0.95
N ALA A 30 -9.94 -6.56 0.04
CA ALA A 30 -10.51 -6.87 1.34
C ALA A 30 -10.14 -5.78 2.37
N MET A 31 -11.14 -5.14 2.98
CA MET A 31 -10.96 -4.11 4.03
C MET A 31 -11.22 -4.66 5.45
N THR A 32 -11.09 -5.97 5.65
CA THR A 32 -11.56 -6.65 6.87
C THR A 32 -10.76 -6.33 8.13
N ASN A 33 -9.54 -5.82 7.99
CA ASN A 33 -8.61 -5.64 9.10
C ASN A 33 -8.27 -4.17 9.37
N LEU A 34 -9.08 -3.21 8.93
CA LEU A 34 -8.76 -1.78 9.10
C LEU A 34 -8.89 -1.35 10.57
N SER A 35 -7.78 -0.95 11.17
CA SER A 35 -7.71 -0.48 12.56
C SER A 35 -6.74 0.70 12.71
N ALA A 36 -6.66 1.26 13.92
CA ALA A 36 -5.67 2.31 14.24
C ALA A 36 -4.22 1.84 14.03
N TYR A 37 -3.96 0.53 14.14
CA TYR A 37 -2.66 -0.06 13.84
C TYR A 37 -2.27 0.09 12.37
N ASP A 38 -3.20 -0.16 11.45
CA ASP A 38 -2.96 -0.06 10.01
C ASP A 38 -2.70 1.39 9.59
N GLN A 39 -3.42 2.34 10.16
CA GLN A 39 -3.20 3.77 9.91
C GLN A 39 -1.77 4.18 10.33
N GLN A 40 -1.37 3.85 11.56
CA GLN A 40 -0.03 4.20 12.06
C GLN A 40 1.08 3.53 11.25
N CYS A 41 0.89 2.27 10.84
CA CYS A 41 1.81 1.54 9.96
C CYS A 41 2.09 2.34 8.69
N ILE A 42 1.04 2.85 8.04
CA ILE A 42 1.16 3.63 6.80
C ILE A 42 1.83 4.99 7.06
N GLU A 43 1.34 5.76 8.03
CA GLU A 43 1.85 7.11 8.31
C GLU A 43 3.34 7.13 8.68
N THR A 44 3.79 6.11 9.42
CA THR A 44 5.21 6.00 9.84
C THR A 44 6.13 5.47 8.75
N SER A 45 5.61 4.65 7.83
CA SER A 45 6.42 3.99 6.79
C SER A 45 7.17 4.98 5.90
N GLN A 46 6.52 6.08 5.48
CA GLN A 46 7.15 7.06 4.59
C GLN A 46 8.38 7.71 5.23
N ALA A 47 8.29 8.09 6.50
CA ALA A 47 9.38 8.72 7.23
C ALA A 47 10.55 7.75 7.44
N GLN A 48 10.26 6.52 7.87
CA GLN A 48 11.31 5.56 8.25
C GLN A 48 12.02 4.93 7.03
N PHE A 49 11.35 4.86 5.87
CA PHE A 49 11.95 4.36 4.63
C PHE A 49 12.63 5.46 3.79
N ALA A 50 12.57 6.72 4.19
CA ALA A 50 13.14 7.82 3.41
C ALA A 50 14.64 7.61 3.07
N ASP A 51 15.43 7.17 4.04
CA ASP A 51 16.86 6.90 3.84
C ASP A 51 17.11 5.63 3.01
N PHE A 52 16.20 4.65 3.05
CA PHE A 52 16.27 3.48 2.17
C PHE A 52 16.02 3.89 0.71
N TYR A 53 14.99 4.69 0.43
CA TYR A 53 14.72 5.20 -0.91
C TYR A 53 15.83 6.12 -1.44
N ALA A 54 16.57 6.77 -0.54
CA ALA A 54 17.77 7.54 -0.86
C ALA A 54 19.06 6.68 -0.98
N GLY A 55 18.97 5.36 -0.80
CA GLY A 55 20.11 4.44 -0.93
C GLY A 55 21.14 4.51 0.21
N LYS A 56 20.79 5.07 1.37
CA LYS A 56 21.72 5.27 2.50
C LYS A 56 21.74 4.11 3.49
N ILE A 57 20.64 3.38 3.60
CA ILE A 57 20.47 2.24 4.52
C ILE A 57 19.86 1.05 3.77
N SER A 58 20.01 -0.16 4.33
CA SER A 58 19.36 -1.35 3.78
C SER A 58 17.84 -1.33 3.98
N LYS A 59 17.12 -2.20 3.27
CA LYS A 59 15.68 -2.36 3.48
C LYS A 59 15.41 -2.91 4.89
N GLU A 60 16.26 -3.80 5.36
CA GLU A 60 16.19 -4.42 6.68
C GLU A 60 16.34 -3.38 7.79
N ASP A 61 17.28 -2.43 7.64
CA ASP A 61 17.45 -1.32 8.59
C ASP A 61 16.23 -0.41 8.64
N ALA A 62 15.63 -0.10 7.48
CA ALA A 62 14.41 0.71 7.41
C ALA A 62 13.22 -0.01 8.05
N ILE A 63 13.07 -1.32 7.84
CA ILE A 63 12.05 -2.15 8.49
C ILE A 63 12.25 -2.14 10.01
N ALA A 64 13.48 -2.29 10.50
CA ALA A 64 13.76 -2.29 11.94
C ALA A 64 13.38 -0.94 12.58
N LYS A 65 13.80 0.18 11.98
CA LYS A 65 13.40 1.53 12.42
C LYS A 65 11.88 1.73 12.43
N TRP A 66 11.21 1.25 11.39
CA TRP A 66 9.74 1.31 11.30
C TRP A 66 9.05 0.48 12.38
N GLN A 67 9.51 -0.75 12.62
CA GLN A 67 8.97 -1.62 13.67
C GLN A 67 9.17 -1.02 15.07
N GLU A 68 10.33 -0.42 15.34
CA GLU A 68 10.58 0.29 16.59
C GLU A 68 9.60 1.45 16.78
N GLU A 69 9.33 2.23 15.74
CA GLU A 69 8.39 3.36 15.79
C GLU A 69 6.95 2.87 16.03
N VAL A 70 6.51 1.83 15.32
CA VAL A 70 5.17 1.25 15.48
C VAL A 70 4.98 0.70 16.91
N LYS A 71 5.99 0.05 17.49
CA LYS A 71 5.94 -0.47 18.87
C LYS A 71 5.80 0.62 19.94
N LYS A 72 6.25 1.85 19.69
CA LYS A 72 6.04 2.98 20.63
C LYS A 72 4.55 3.28 20.81
N SER A 73 3.78 3.21 19.71
CA SER A 73 2.34 3.44 19.72
C SER A 73 1.54 2.21 20.18
N PHE A 74 2.10 1.02 20.00
CA PHE A 74 1.44 -0.25 20.31
C PHE A 74 2.38 -1.21 21.06
N PRO A 75 2.65 -0.96 22.35
CA PRO A 75 3.65 -1.70 23.13
C PRO A 75 3.27 -3.17 23.39
N ASN A 76 1.99 -3.51 23.27
CA ASN A 76 1.47 -4.86 23.45
C ASN A 76 1.39 -5.65 22.14
N LEU A 77 2.00 -5.16 21.06
CA LEU A 77 2.15 -5.94 19.83
C LEU A 77 3.03 -7.16 20.11
N GLU A 78 2.39 -8.32 20.12
CA GLU A 78 3.10 -9.59 20.11
C GLU A 78 3.65 -9.84 18.70
N THR A 79 4.87 -10.36 18.63
CA THR A 79 5.38 -10.92 17.37
C THR A 79 4.57 -12.17 17.04
N ALA A 80 4.01 -12.21 15.83
CA ALA A 80 3.38 -13.40 15.27
C ALA A 80 4.37 -14.57 15.14
#